data_AF-H2BXF5-F1
#
_entry.id   AF-H2BXF5-F1
#
_cell.length_a   1.000
_cell.length_b   1.000
_cell.length_c   1.000
_cell.angle_alpha   90.00
_cell.angle_beta   90.00
_cell.angle_gamma   90.00
#
_symmetry.space_group_name_H-M   'P 1'
#
loop_
_entity.id
_entity.type
_entity.pdbx_description
1 polymer ?
#
loop_
_entity_poly.entity_id
_entity_poly.type
_entity_poly.pdbx_seq_one_letter_code
_entity_poly.pdbx_strand_id
1 'polypeptide(L)'
;MSKLTKTEAIEKIKAELLNVDSKGKKAKNVRFLASALGSIPWVGGFIAASAALHSEFEQGKVNDLQKLWLEEHSKKIDELAYTIFQIFERIDAVGEDINERLESEEYLGIVREGFKEWDNAKTFEKKEYIRKLITNAGANNITTDDIIQLFIDWIGKYHELHFSVIKEIYKNPYITRAEIWNTFNEYQPEENSMEADLYKLMFRDLSTGGIIRQARETDYYGNFLKQPTRKRNSNTLASAFDDGKVYELTELGKQFVHFTMEEVVTKIE
;
A
#
# COMPACT_ATOMS: atom_id res chain seq x y z
N MET A 1 8.32 4.46 -31.21
CA MET A 1 8.46 4.93 -29.83
C MET A 1 7.77 6.28 -29.72
N SER A 2 6.49 6.28 -29.31
CA SER A 2 5.69 7.49 -29.17
C SER A 2 5.46 7.72 -27.68
N LYS A 3 6.03 8.81 -27.14
CA LYS A 3 5.72 9.29 -25.80
C LYS A 3 4.28 9.82 -25.84
N LEU A 4 3.31 9.00 -25.46
CA LEU A 4 1.98 9.51 -25.15
C LEU A 4 2.13 10.59 -24.08
N THR A 5 1.60 11.76 -24.37
CA THR A 5 1.54 12.83 -23.39
C THR A 5 0.57 12.42 -22.29
N LYS A 6 0.88 12.78 -21.05
CA LYS A 6 0.09 12.42 -19.85
C LYS A 6 -1.42 12.68 -20.04
N THR A 7 -1.75 13.72 -20.79
CA THR A 7 -3.10 14.13 -21.18
C THR A 7 -3.82 13.12 -22.08
N GLU A 8 -3.13 12.55 -23.07
CA GLU A 8 -3.70 11.52 -23.98
C GLU A 8 -3.97 10.21 -23.23
N ALA A 9 -3.16 9.88 -22.22
CA ALA A 9 -3.39 8.71 -21.37
C ALA A 9 -4.64 8.89 -20.48
N ILE A 10 -4.85 10.08 -19.93
CA ILE A 10 -6.04 10.42 -19.12
C ILE A 10 -7.31 10.46 -19.99
N GLU A 11 -7.24 11.02 -21.20
CA GLU A 11 -8.37 11.00 -22.14
C GLU A 11 -8.68 9.59 -22.64
N LYS A 12 -7.66 8.75 -22.85
CA LYS A 12 -7.84 7.35 -23.24
C LYS A 12 -8.44 6.52 -22.10
N ILE A 13 -8.04 6.74 -20.84
CA ILE A 13 -8.67 6.10 -19.68
C ILE A 13 -10.11 6.61 -19.51
N LYS A 14 -10.38 7.91 -19.66
CA LYS A 14 -11.75 8.45 -19.68
C LYS A 14 -12.58 7.87 -20.84
N ALA A 15 -12.00 7.68 -22.02
CA ALA A 15 -12.67 7.09 -23.17
C ALA A 15 -12.86 5.57 -23.02
N GLU A 16 -11.92 4.85 -22.41
CA GLU A 16 -12.06 3.42 -22.07
C GLU A 16 -13.04 3.20 -20.90
N LEU A 17 -13.14 4.16 -19.98
CA LEU A 17 -14.18 4.22 -18.94
C LEU A 17 -15.57 4.49 -19.52
N LEU A 18 -15.67 5.24 -20.63
CA LEU A 18 -16.93 5.59 -21.27
C LEU A 18 -17.35 4.60 -22.39
N ASN A 19 -16.42 3.92 -23.06
CA ASN A 19 -16.69 2.94 -24.12
C ASN A 19 -16.50 1.50 -23.62
N VAL A 20 -17.45 1.07 -22.78
CA VAL A 20 -17.63 -0.34 -22.46
C VAL A 20 -18.41 -1.01 -23.61
N ASP A 21 -17.71 -1.38 -24.69
CA ASP A 21 -18.22 -2.47 -25.54
C ASP A 21 -17.16 -3.25 -26.34
N SER A 22 -17.31 -4.58 -26.31
CA SER A 22 -16.74 -5.65 -27.13
C SER A 22 -15.38 -6.32 -26.77
N LYS A 23 -15.52 -7.61 -26.41
CA LYS A 23 -14.58 -8.76 -26.32
C LYS A 23 -13.85 -9.01 -24.99
N GLY A 24 -14.28 -10.07 -24.29
CA GLY A 24 -13.54 -10.94 -23.36
C GLY A 24 -12.65 -10.28 -22.30
N LYS A 25 -11.49 -9.74 -22.72
CA LYS A 25 -10.56 -8.99 -21.85
C LYS A 25 -11.18 -7.72 -21.25
N LYS A 26 -12.28 -7.21 -21.81
CA LYS A 26 -13.02 -6.05 -21.27
C LYS A 26 -13.81 -6.33 -19.99
N ALA A 27 -14.31 -7.53 -19.76
CA ALA A 27 -15.21 -7.79 -18.63
C ALA A 27 -14.50 -7.65 -17.27
N LYS A 28 -13.32 -8.27 -17.13
CA LYS A 28 -12.49 -8.16 -15.92
C LYS A 28 -12.04 -6.74 -15.62
N ASN A 29 -11.58 -6.00 -16.64
CA ASN A 29 -11.14 -4.62 -16.47
C ASN A 29 -12.32 -3.72 -16.07
N VAL A 30 -13.50 -3.95 -16.64
CA VAL A 30 -14.73 -3.24 -16.25
C VAL A 30 -15.13 -3.54 -14.81
N ARG A 31 -15.07 -4.80 -14.36
CA ARG A 31 -15.39 -5.16 -12.96
C ARG A 31 -14.39 -4.58 -11.98
N PHE A 32 -13.10 -4.62 -12.31
CA PHE A 32 -12.06 -3.97 -11.53
C PHE A 32 -12.30 -2.46 -11.42
N LEU A 33 -12.50 -1.78 -12.56
CA LEU A 33 -12.77 -0.34 -12.61
C LEU A 33 -14.02 0.02 -11.84
N ALA A 34 -15.11 -0.73 -12.01
CA ALA A 34 -16.35 -0.52 -11.27
C ALA A 34 -16.15 -0.68 -9.76
N SER A 35 -15.36 -1.68 -9.34
CA SER A 35 -15.03 -1.92 -7.92
C SER A 35 -14.15 -0.81 -7.35
N ALA A 36 -13.12 -0.38 -8.08
CA ALA A 36 -12.21 0.69 -7.68
C ALA A 36 -12.92 2.05 -7.60
N LEU A 37 -13.69 2.41 -8.62
CA LEU A 37 -14.36 3.70 -8.69
C LEU A 37 -15.59 3.77 -7.78
N GLY A 38 -16.32 2.67 -7.65
CA GLY A 38 -17.51 2.58 -6.81
C GLY A 38 -17.22 2.70 -5.31
N SER A 39 -15.99 2.43 -4.87
CA SER A 39 -15.59 2.57 -3.47
C SER A 39 -15.13 3.98 -3.09
N ILE A 40 -14.95 4.88 -4.06
CA ILE A 40 -14.45 6.24 -3.84
C ILE A 40 -15.62 7.25 -3.86
N PRO A 41 -15.98 7.87 -2.72
CA PRO A 41 -17.21 8.67 -2.61
C PRO A 41 -17.31 9.85 -3.58
N TRP A 42 -16.20 10.55 -3.84
CA TRP A 42 -16.22 11.78 -4.64
C TRP A 42 -16.29 11.52 -6.16
N VAL A 43 -15.98 10.30 -6.62
CA VAL A 43 -16.00 9.95 -8.05
C VAL A 43 -17.42 10.03 -8.63
N GLY A 44 -18.42 9.55 -7.89
CA GLY A 44 -19.83 9.66 -8.32
C GLY A 44 -20.28 11.12 -8.48
N GLY A 45 -19.87 11.99 -7.55
CA GLY A 45 -20.10 13.44 -7.65
C GLY A 45 -19.42 14.05 -8.87
N PHE A 46 -18.24 13.55 -9.25
CA PHE A 46 -17.48 14.03 -10.41
C PHE A 46 -18.18 13.80 -11.73
N ILE A 47 -18.69 12.58 -11.91
CA ILE A 47 -19.41 12.18 -13.12
C ILE A 47 -20.70 13.00 -13.25
N ALA A 48 -21.45 13.15 -12.15
CA ALA A 48 -22.68 13.94 -12.14
C ALA A 48 -22.43 15.43 -12.47
N ALA A 49 -21.41 16.05 -11.84
CA ALA A 49 -21.06 17.44 -12.08
C ALA A 49 -20.57 17.68 -13.52
N SER A 50 -19.77 16.77 -14.08
CA SER A 50 -19.30 16.86 -15.46
C SER A 50 -20.44 16.75 -16.47
N ALA A 51 -21.40 15.84 -16.24
CA ALA A 51 -22.59 15.69 -17.08
C ALA A 51 -23.50 16.92 -17.02
N ALA A 52 -23.71 17.46 -15.82
CA ALA A 52 -24.47 18.69 -15.62
C ALA A 52 -23.84 19.85 -16.40
N LEU A 53 -22.53 20.08 -16.25
CA LEU A 53 -21.80 21.11 -16.97
C LEU A 53 -21.93 20.97 -18.49
N HIS A 54 -21.76 19.76 -19.04
CA HIS A 54 -21.92 19.54 -20.49
C HIS A 54 -23.33 19.94 -20.98
N SER A 55 -24.38 19.54 -20.26
CA SER A 55 -25.76 19.92 -20.57
C SER A 55 -26.04 21.43 -20.37
N GLU A 56 -25.38 22.04 -19.39
CA GLU A 56 -25.46 23.46 -19.05
C GLU A 56 -24.74 24.35 -20.08
N PHE A 57 -23.65 23.86 -20.68
CA PHE A 57 -22.96 24.48 -21.82
C PHE A 57 -23.84 24.51 -23.07
N GLU A 58 -24.58 23.45 -23.37
CA GLU A 58 -25.57 23.43 -24.46
C GLU A 58 -26.70 24.44 -24.25
N GLN A 59 -27.01 24.75 -22.97
CA GLN A 59 -28.05 25.70 -22.57
C GLN A 59 -27.52 27.10 -22.22
N GLY A 60 -26.21 27.34 -22.35
CA GLY A 60 -25.56 28.64 -22.12
C GLY A 60 -25.54 29.13 -20.67
N LYS A 61 -25.70 28.24 -19.67
CA LYS A 61 -25.72 28.59 -18.25
C LYS A 61 -24.76 27.71 -17.47
N VAL A 62 -23.51 28.14 -17.30
CA VAL A 62 -22.51 27.40 -16.53
C VAL A 62 -22.44 27.92 -15.10
N ASN A 63 -22.54 27.05 -14.10
CA ASN A 63 -22.35 27.41 -12.69
C ASN A 63 -20.85 27.42 -12.30
N ASP A 64 -20.33 28.55 -11.81
CA ASP A 64 -18.93 28.70 -11.36
C ASP A 64 -18.52 27.68 -10.29
N LEU A 65 -19.46 27.26 -9.42
CA LEU A 65 -19.20 26.27 -8.38
C LEU A 65 -18.89 24.89 -8.96
N GLN A 66 -19.60 24.47 -10.02
CA GLN A 66 -19.35 23.18 -10.67
C GLN A 66 -17.97 23.19 -11.35
N LYS A 67 -17.61 24.32 -11.98
CA LYS A 67 -16.30 24.49 -12.62
C LYS A 67 -15.15 24.42 -11.61
N LEU A 68 -15.23 25.19 -10.53
CA LEU A 68 -14.23 25.17 -9.45
C LEU A 68 -14.10 23.78 -8.82
N TRP A 69 -15.22 23.09 -8.61
CA TRP A 69 -15.22 21.75 -8.07
C TRP A 69 -14.52 20.74 -9.01
N LEU A 70 -14.73 20.83 -10.33
CA LEU A 70 -13.99 20.01 -11.31
C LEU A 70 -12.50 20.33 -11.32
N GLU A 71 -12.13 21.61 -11.25
CA GLU A 71 -10.74 22.05 -11.23
C GLU A 71 -10.00 21.49 -10.01
N GLU A 72 -10.60 21.55 -8.83
CA GLU A 72 -10.04 21.00 -7.58
C GLU A 72 -9.80 19.48 -7.67
N HIS A 73 -10.73 18.75 -8.27
CA HIS A 73 -10.67 17.28 -8.34
C HIS A 73 -9.87 16.75 -9.54
N SER A 74 -9.50 17.60 -10.49
CA SER A 74 -8.76 17.21 -11.70
C SER A 74 -7.44 16.51 -11.36
N LYS A 75 -6.67 17.06 -10.43
CA LYS A 75 -5.40 16.45 -9.99
C LYS A 75 -5.61 15.07 -9.37
N LYS A 76 -6.68 14.90 -8.58
CA LYS A 76 -7.01 13.64 -7.90
C LYS A 76 -7.45 12.57 -8.90
N ILE A 77 -8.17 12.96 -9.96
CA ILE A 77 -8.51 12.09 -11.09
C ILE A 77 -7.25 11.62 -11.81
N ASP A 78 -6.30 12.52 -12.08
CA ASP A 78 -5.06 12.16 -12.76
C ASP A 78 -4.23 11.15 -11.95
N GLU A 79 -4.14 11.34 -10.63
CA GLU A 79 -3.47 10.40 -9.72
C GLU A 79 -4.17 9.04 -9.70
N LEU A 80 -5.51 9.03 -9.66
CA LEU A 80 -6.31 7.79 -9.67
C LEU A 80 -6.13 7.03 -10.99
N ALA A 81 -6.27 7.74 -12.12
CA ALA A 81 -6.09 7.17 -13.45
C ALA A 81 -4.68 6.60 -13.63
N TYR A 82 -3.65 7.33 -13.18
CA TYR A 82 -2.27 6.86 -13.21
C TYR A 82 -2.07 5.59 -12.36
N THR A 83 -2.64 5.56 -11.15
CA THR A 83 -2.56 4.40 -10.25
C THR A 83 -3.20 3.16 -10.90
N ILE A 84 -4.41 3.30 -11.44
CA ILE A 84 -5.13 2.22 -12.12
C ILE A 84 -4.33 1.72 -13.34
N PHE A 85 -3.80 2.64 -14.14
CA PHE A 85 -2.99 2.29 -15.31
C PHE A 85 -1.78 1.43 -14.93
N GLN A 86 -1.04 1.84 -13.90
CA GLN A 86 0.13 1.08 -13.43
C GLN A 86 -0.24 -0.32 -12.93
N ILE A 87 -1.42 -0.47 -12.28
CA ILE A 87 -1.90 -1.79 -11.85
C ILE A 87 -2.16 -2.67 -13.07
N PHE A 88 -2.89 -2.17 -14.07
CA PHE A 88 -3.18 -2.95 -15.29
C PHE A 88 -1.92 -3.29 -16.08
N GLU A 89 -1.03 -2.33 -16.29
CA GLU A 89 0.25 -2.55 -16.98
C GLU A 89 1.03 -3.69 -16.32
N ARG A 90 1.06 -3.72 -14.99
CA ARG A 90 1.82 -4.74 -14.26
C ARG A 90 1.13 -6.11 -14.26
N ILE A 91 -0.19 -6.14 -14.10
CA ILE A 91 -1.00 -7.37 -14.14
C ILE A 91 -0.91 -8.03 -15.53
N ASP A 92 -1.07 -7.25 -16.60
CA ASP A 92 -1.00 -7.78 -17.96
C ASP A 92 0.39 -8.37 -18.29
N ALA A 93 1.45 -7.88 -17.64
CA ALA A 93 2.81 -8.39 -17.81
C ALA A 93 3.09 -9.73 -17.09
N VAL A 94 2.19 -10.23 -16.24
CA VAL A 94 2.37 -11.49 -15.49
C VAL A 94 1.92 -12.72 -16.29
N GLY A 95 0.94 -12.57 -17.20
CA GLY A 95 0.46 -13.62 -18.10
C GLY A 95 -1.04 -13.94 -17.95
N GLU A 96 -1.53 -14.96 -18.67
CA GLU A 96 -2.97 -15.28 -18.77
C GLU A 96 -3.55 -16.09 -17.58
N ASP A 97 -2.69 -16.70 -16.75
CA ASP A 97 -3.12 -17.58 -15.64
C ASP A 97 -3.82 -16.87 -14.48
N ILE A 98 -3.88 -15.53 -14.49
CA ILE A 98 -4.48 -14.72 -13.40
C ILE A 98 -5.91 -14.26 -13.71
N ASN A 99 -6.47 -14.60 -14.87
CA ASN A 99 -7.78 -14.12 -15.29
C ASN A 99 -8.90 -14.50 -14.30
N GLU A 100 -8.90 -15.73 -13.81
CA GLU A 100 -9.89 -16.20 -12.81
C GLU A 100 -9.78 -15.40 -11.51
N ARG A 101 -8.55 -15.10 -11.07
CA ARG A 101 -8.30 -14.30 -9.87
C ARG A 101 -8.85 -12.88 -10.02
N LEU A 102 -8.63 -12.22 -11.15
CA LEU A 102 -9.08 -10.83 -11.37
C LEU A 102 -10.61 -10.69 -11.41
N GLU A 103 -11.32 -11.77 -11.73
CA GLU A 103 -12.79 -11.80 -11.78
C GLU A 103 -13.44 -12.29 -10.48
N SER A 104 -12.64 -12.80 -9.52
CA SER A 104 -13.11 -13.31 -8.24
C SER A 104 -13.66 -12.20 -7.35
N GLU A 105 -14.77 -12.45 -6.64
CA GLU A 105 -15.38 -11.45 -5.76
C GLU A 105 -14.50 -11.12 -4.55
N GLU A 106 -13.69 -12.08 -4.12
CA GLU A 106 -12.74 -11.90 -3.04
C GLU A 106 -11.64 -10.90 -3.44
N TYR A 107 -11.10 -11.01 -4.66
CA TYR A 107 -10.17 -10.01 -5.19
C TYR A 107 -10.83 -8.65 -5.38
N LEU A 108 -12.04 -8.62 -5.96
CA LEU A 108 -12.77 -7.36 -6.14
C LEU A 108 -13.11 -6.70 -4.80
N GLY A 109 -13.28 -7.49 -3.73
CA GLY A 109 -13.35 -7.02 -2.34
C GLY A 109 -12.09 -6.27 -1.92
N ILE A 110 -10.91 -6.87 -2.12
CA ILE A 110 -9.61 -6.25 -1.87
C ILE A 110 -9.45 -4.96 -2.68
N VAL A 111 -9.88 -4.94 -3.95
CA VAL A 111 -9.84 -3.74 -4.78
C VAL A 111 -10.70 -2.62 -4.19
N ARG A 112 -11.95 -2.93 -3.80
CA ARG A 112 -12.85 -1.94 -3.17
C ARG A 112 -12.23 -1.33 -1.92
N GLU A 113 -11.74 -2.18 -1.02
CA GLU A 113 -11.14 -1.74 0.24
C GLU A 113 -9.82 -0.99 0.03
N GLY A 114 -8.96 -1.49 -0.85
CA GLY A 114 -7.71 -0.86 -1.20
C GLY A 114 -7.92 0.54 -1.78
N PHE A 115 -8.84 0.73 -2.74
CA PHE A 115 -9.10 2.07 -3.30
C PHE A 115 -9.78 3.02 -2.32
N LYS A 116 -10.56 2.49 -1.36
CA LYS A 116 -11.06 3.30 -0.25
C LYS A 116 -9.92 3.81 0.62
N GLU A 117 -8.95 2.96 0.94
CA GLU A 117 -7.79 3.38 1.73
C GLU A 117 -6.80 4.24 0.94
N TRP A 118 -6.65 4.00 -0.36
CA TRP A 118 -5.91 4.87 -1.28
C TRP A 118 -6.49 6.30 -1.29
N ASP A 119 -7.81 6.45 -1.21
CA ASP A 119 -8.46 7.75 -1.14
C ASP A 119 -8.21 8.48 0.18
N ASN A 120 -8.15 7.73 1.29
CA ASN A 120 -7.84 8.23 2.63
C ASN A 120 -6.35 8.54 2.83
N ALA A 121 -5.47 7.92 2.03
CA ALA A 121 -4.03 8.04 2.15
C ALA A 121 -3.56 9.48 1.91
N LYS A 122 -2.91 10.04 2.94
CA LYS A 122 -2.39 11.43 2.93
C LYS A 122 -1.06 11.57 2.19
N THR A 123 -0.34 10.47 1.99
CA THR A 123 1.01 10.47 1.42
C THR A 123 1.05 9.63 0.15
N PHE A 124 1.93 10.02 -0.77
CA PHE A 124 2.18 9.26 -1.99
C PHE A 124 2.71 7.85 -1.68
N GLU A 125 3.53 7.71 -0.63
CA GLU A 125 4.10 6.44 -0.23
C GLU A 125 3.02 5.40 0.16
N LYS A 126 2.01 5.81 0.94
CA LYS A 126 0.88 4.91 1.27
C LYS A 126 0.05 4.53 0.06
N LYS A 127 -0.24 5.50 -0.83
CA LYS A 127 -0.93 5.22 -2.10
C LYS A 127 -0.17 4.20 -2.94
N GLU A 128 1.15 4.32 -2.96
CA GLU A 128 2.04 3.39 -3.68
C GLU A 128 2.05 1.99 -3.05
N TYR A 129 2.02 1.88 -1.71
CA TYR A 129 1.87 0.60 -1.03
C TYR A 129 0.55 -0.09 -1.33
N ILE A 130 -0.56 0.67 -1.39
CA ILE A 130 -1.86 0.13 -1.80
C ILE A 130 -1.81 -0.36 -3.26
N ARG A 131 -1.24 0.45 -4.17
CA ARG A 131 -1.10 0.07 -5.58
C ARG A 131 -0.35 -1.26 -5.73
N LYS A 132 0.80 -1.39 -5.07
CA LYS A 132 1.62 -2.61 -5.07
C LYS A 132 0.85 -3.79 -4.48
N LEU A 133 0.18 -3.60 -3.35
CA LEU A 133 -0.63 -4.64 -2.70
C LEU A 133 -1.71 -5.18 -3.61
N ILE A 134 -2.51 -4.30 -4.23
CA ILE A 134 -3.58 -4.70 -5.17
C ILE A 134 -3.00 -5.45 -6.38
N THR A 135 -1.85 -4.99 -6.88
CA THR A 135 -1.17 -5.63 -8.00
C THR A 135 -0.67 -7.03 -7.62
N ASN A 136 0.05 -7.15 -6.51
CA ASN A 136 0.60 -8.41 -6.01
C ASN A 136 -0.50 -9.42 -5.64
N ALA A 137 -1.61 -8.97 -5.05
CA ALA A 137 -2.77 -9.80 -4.72
C ALA A 137 -3.58 -10.27 -5.94
N GLY A 138 -3.49 -9.53 -7.06
CA GLY A 138 -4.08 -9.92 -8.34
C GLY A 138 -3.18 -10.90 -9.10
N ALA A 139 -1.86 -10.75 -8.96
CA ALA A 139 -0.87 -11.59 -9.63
C ALA A 139 -0.69 -12.97 -8.97
N ASN A 140 -0.78 -13.03 -7.64
CA ASN A 140 -0.40 -14.21 -6.86
C ASN A 140 -1.47 -14.55 -5.79
N ASN A 141 -1.59 -15.83 -5.43
CA ASN A 141 -2.46 -16.30 -4.34
C ASN A 141 -1.67 -17.04 -3.24
N ILE A 142 -0.53 -16.48 -2.84
CA ILE A 142 0.38 -17.07 -1.84
C ILE A 142 -0.21 -16.99 -0.42
N THR A 143 -1.09 -16.01 -0.20
CA THR A 143 -1.64 -15.64 1.11
C THR A 143 -3.16 -15.49 0.98
N THR A 144 -3.89 -15.80 2.05
CA THR A 144 -5.35 -15.68 2.08
C THR A 144 -5.82 -14.23 2.01
N ASP A 145 -6.98 -14.00 1.40
CA ASP A 145 -7.52 -12.66 1.18
C ASP A 145 -7.78 -11.89 2.49
N ASP A 146 -8.18 -12.56 3.57
CA ASP A 146 -8.34 -11.94 4.89
C ASP A 146 -7.03 -11.30 5.40
N ILE A 147 -5.88 -11.90 5.08
CA ILE A 147 -4.57 -11.36 5.46
C ILE A 147 -4.22 -10.16 4.56
N ILE A 148 -4.62 -10.18 3.28
CA ILE A 148 -4.42 -9.04 2.39
C ILE A 148 -5.27 -7.83 2.85
N GLN A 149 -6.49 -8.07 3.33
CA GLN A 149 -7.32 -7.02 3.94
C GLN A 149 -6.65 -6.46 5.21
N LEU A 150 -6.12 -7.33 6.07
CA LEU A 150 -5.32 -6.91 7.23
C LEU A 150 -4.12 -6.03 6.83
N PHE A 151 -3.48 -6.31 5.69
CA PHE A 151 -2.38 -5.48 5.19
C PHE A 151 -2.85 -4.10 4.73
N ILE A 152 -4.06 -3.98 4.15
CA ILE A 152 -4.66 -2.67 3.84
C ILE A 152 -4.89 -1.87 5.13
N ASP A 153 -5.44 -2.51 6.17
CA ASP A 153 -5.62 -1.89 7.48
C ASP A 153 -4.28 -1.39 8.08
N TRP A 154 -3.21 -2.17 7.92
CA TRP A 154 -1.88 -1.77 8.37
C TRP A 154 -1.35 -0.56 7.62
N ILE A 155 -1.56 -0.48 6.30
CA ILE A 155 -1.16 0.70 5.51
C ILE A 155 -1.87 1.96 6.02
N GLY A 156 -3.16 1.86 6.33
CA GLY A 156 -3.90 2.98 6.89
C GLY A 156 -3.43 3.38 8.29
N LYS A 157 -3.22 2.38 9.16
CA LYS A 157 -2.89 2.57 10.58
C LYS A 157 -1.48 3.11 10.83
N TYR A 158 -0.46 2.57 10.16
CA TYR A 158 0.94 2.87 10.48
C TYR A 158 1.42 4.17 9.83
N HIS A 159 2.31 4.90 10.50
CA HIS A 159 2.96 6.08 9.94
C HIS A 159 4.15 5.68 9.06
N GLU A 160 4.59 6.57 8.18
CA GLU A 160 5.70 6.35 7.24
C GLU A 160 7.02 5.99 7.94
N LEU A 161 7.19 6.49 9.16
CA LEU A 161 8.31 6.12 10.03
C LEU A 161 8.29 4.63 10.36
N HIS A 162 7.12 4.03 10.63
CA HIS A 162 7.00 2.59 10.89
C HIS A 162 7.43 1.78 9.66
N PHE A 163 7.03 2.21 8.45
CA PHE A 163 7.45 1.56 7.20
C PHE A 163 8.95 1.68 6.95
N SER A 164 9.56 2.82 7.30
CA SER A 164 11.02 2.98 7.25
C SER A 164 11.74 1.96 8.13
N VAL A 165 11.26 1.74 9.36
CA VAL A 165 11.83 0.71 10.26
C VAL A 165 11.62 -0.71 9.72
N ILE A 166 10.42 -1.02 9.20
CA ILE A 166 10.15 -2.32 8.57
C ILE A 166 11.12 -2.59 7.41
N LYS A 167 11.32 -1.59 6.54
CA LYS A 167 12.20 -1.68 5.38
C LYS A 167 13.66 -1.91 5.80
N GLU A 168 14.09 -1.28 6.88
CA GLU A 168 15.45 -1.45 7.38
C GLU A 168 15.68 -2.86 7.96
N ILE A 169 14.72 -3.38 8.72
CA ILE A 169 14.77 -4.76 9.23
C ILE A 169 14.71 -5.77 8.08
N TYR A 170 13.96 -5.48 7.01
CA TYR A 170 13.90 -6.35 5.83
C TYR A 170 15.25 -6.45 5.11
N LYS A 171 15.91 -5.30 4.91
CA LYS A 171 17.21 -5.25 4.22
C LYS A 171 18.33 -5.89 5.04
N ASN A 172 18.29 -5.69 6.36
CA ASN A 172 19.33 -6.12 7.29
C ASN A 172 18.72 -7.09 8.32
N PRO A 173 18.66 -8.40 8.03
CA PRO A 173 18.20 -9.38 8.99
C PRO A 173 19.06 -9.36 10.26
N TYR A 174 18.43 -9.53 11.43
CA TYR A 174 19.09 -9.52 12.74
C TYR A 174 19.70 -8.17 13.14
N ILE A 175 19.16 -7.06 12.65
CA ILE A 175 19.59 -5.70 13.01
C ILE A 175 19.12 -5.31 14.43
N THR A 176 19.91 -4.50 15.13
CA THR A 176 19.58 -3.98 16.48
C THR A 176 18.82 -2.65 16.41
N ARG A 177 18.25 -2.21 17.54
CA ARG A 177 17.60 -0.89 17.59
C ARG A 177 18.60 0.25 17.45
N ALA A 178 19.82 0.09 17.95
CA ALA A 178 20.88 1.09 17.80
C ALA A 178 21.26 1.24 16.31
N GLU A 179 21.48 0.12 15.63
CA GLU A 179 21.85 0.08 14.21
C GLU A 179 20.77 0.74 13.33
N ILE A 180 19.48 0.38 13.52
CA ILE A 180 18.38 1.02 12.79
C ILE A 180 18.37 2.53 13.01
N TRP A 181 18.59 3.01 14.25
CA TRP A 181 18.60 4.44 14.54
C TRP A 181 19.74 5.17 13.82
N ASN A 182 20.92 4.57 13.84
CA ASN A 182 22.14 5.11 13.22
C ASN A 182 22.05 5.18 11.69
N THR A 183 21.19 4.39 11.06
CA THR A 183 20.91 4.52 9.62
C THR A 183 20.19 5.83 9.28
N PHE A 184 19.35 6.35 10.19
CA PHE A 184 18.54 7.55 9.95
C PHE A 184 19.11 8.82 10.57
N ASN A 185 19.89 8.72 11.64
CA ASN A 185 20.32 9.86 12.45
C ASN A 185 21.82 9.82 12.74
N GLU A 186 22.45 10.99 12.74
CA GLU A 186 23.89 11.14 12.99
C GLU A 186 24.25 11.10 14.48
N TYR A 187 23.28 11.35 15.37
CA TYR A 187 23.49 11.37 16.82
C TYR A 187 22.41 10.57 17.54
N GLN A 188 22.80 10.03 18.69
CA GLN A 188 21.88 9.36 19.59
C GLN A 188 21.34 10.37 20.61
N PRO A 189 20.02 10.60 20.66
CA PRO A 189 19.42 11.54 21.60
C PRO A 189 19.40 10.96 23.03
N GLU A 190 19.11 11.83 24.00
CA GLU A 190 18.97 11.41 25.40
C GLU A 190 17.80 10.42 25.59
N GLU A 191 17.93 9.47 26.52
CA GLU A 191 16.93 8.40 26.73
C GLU A 191 15.55 8.88 27.21
N ASN A 192 15.47 10.09 27.75
CA ASN A 192 14.27 10.78 28.20
C ASN A 192 13.78 11.84 27.20
N SER A 193 14.31 11.83 25.97
CA SER A 193 13.88 12.74 24.92
C SER A 193 12.61 12.27 24.22
N MET A 194 11.96 13.20 23.51
CA MET A 194 10.79 12.89 22.68
C MET A 194 11.11 11.88 21.59
N GLU A 195 12.29 11.98 20.99
CA GLU A 195 12.77 11.08 19.93
C GLU A 195 12.91 9.64 20.44
N ALA A 196 13.48 9.46 21.63
CA ALA A 196 13.60 8.15 22.26
C ALA A 196 12.23 7.53 22.57
N ASP A 197 11.26 8.34 23.02
CA ASP A 197 9.90 7.89 23.28
C ASP A 197 9.14 7.52 21.99
N LEU A 198 9.26 8.34 20.94
CA LEU A 198 8.69 8.04 19.62
C LEU A 198 9.29 6.74 19.07
N TYR A 199 10.59 6.55 19.20
CA TYR A 199 11.26 5.35 18.72
C TYR A 199 10.78 4.09 19.46
N LYS A 200 10.63 4.16 20.80
CA LYS A 200 10.03 3.07 21.60
C LYS A 200 8.60 2.78 21.17
N LEU A 201 7.79 3.82 20.91
CA LEU A 201 6.42 3.69 20.45
C LEU A 201 6.35 2.90 19.13
N MET A 202 7.19 3.25 18.16
CA MET A 202 7.20 2.57 16.86
C MET A 202 7.48 1.06 17.00
N PHE A 203 8.50 0.68 17.78
CA PHE A 203 8.78 -0.73 18.02
C PHE A 203 7.66 -1.44 18.76
N ARG A 204 7.02 -0.76 19.73
CA ARG A 204 5.88 -1.30 20.45
C ARG A 204 4.72 -1.57 19.50
N ASP A 205 4.40 -0.64 18.62
CA ASP A 205 3.27 -0.76 17.71
C ASP A 205 3.51 -1.84 16.65
N LEU A 206 4.75 -1.95 16.13
CA LEU A 206 5.14 -2.99 15.18
C LEU A 206 5.19 -4.39 15.83
N SER A 207 5.65 -4.46 17.08
CA SER A 207 5.70 -5.73 17.83
C SER A 207 4.29 -6.19 18.22
N THR A 208 3.44 -5.26 18.65
CA THR A 208 2.04 -5.54 19.03
C THR A 208 1.20 -5.90 17.82
N GLY A 209 1.47 -5.27 16.67
CA GLY A 209 0.88 -5.66 15.38
C GLY A 209 1.39 -6.98 14.82
N GLY A 210 2.40 -7.60 15.43
CA GLY A 210 2.96 -8.87 14.97
C GLY A 210 3.79 -8.76 13.69
N ILE A 211 4.22 -7.56 13.29
CA ILE A 211 5.06 -7.34 12.09
C ILE A 211 6.51 -7.71 12.39
N ILE A 212 7.01 -7.26 13.53
CA ILE A 212 8.39 -7.50 13.97
C ILE A 212 8.40 -8.30 15.27
N ARG A 213 9.50 -8.99 15.52
CA ARG A 213 9.78 -9.59 16.83
C ARG A 213 11.27 -9.56 17.13
N GLN A 214 11.61 -9.72 18.40
CA GLN A 214 12.99 -10.03 18.79
C GLN A 214 13.32 -11.43 18.30
N ALA A 215 14.51 -11.60 17.70
CA ALA A 215 14.91 -12.89 17.17
C ALA A 215 15.01 -13.93 18.29
N ARG A 216 14.53 -15.13 18.00
CA ARG A 216 14.54 -16.28 18.92
C ARG A 216 14.97 -17.50 18.16
N GLU A 217 15.82 -18.30 18.77
CA GLU A 217 16.19 -19.60 18.22
C GLU A 217 14.97 -20.51 18.19
N THR A 218 14.84 -21.27 17.11
CA THR A 218 13.80 -22.26 16.91
C THR A 218 14.41 -23.66 16.83
N ASP A 219 13.69 -24.66 17.31
CA ASP A 219 14.06 -26.05 17.08
C ASP A 219 13.73 -26.49 15.63
N TYR A 220 14.08 -27.73 15.27
CA TYR A 220 13.80 -28.29 13.95
C TYR A 220 12.30 -28.29 13.58
N TYR A 221 11.41 -28.25 14.58
CA TYR A 221 9.96 -28.25 14.40
C TYR A 221 9.36 -26.84 14.40
N GLY A 222 10.18 -25.79 14.52
CA GLY A 222 9.74 -24.39 14.55
C GLY A 222 9.29 -23.88 15.93
N ASN A 223 9.51 -24.63 17.00
CA ASN A 223 9.19 -24.16 18.36
C ASN A 223 10.29 -23.24 18.89
N PHE A 224 9.90 -22.15 19.55
CA PHE A 224 10.87 -21.26 20.17
C PHE A 224 11.58 -21.91 21.36
N LEU A 225 12.90 -21.88 21.34
CA LEU A 225 13.73 -22.32 22.45
C LEU A 225 13.63 -21.31 23.61
N LYS A 226 13.54 -21.83 24.83
CA LYS A 226 13.56 -20.99 26.03
C LYS A 226 14.95 -20.39 26.21
N GLN A 227 15.04 -19.07 26.19
CA GLN A 227 16.29 -18.40 26.52
C GLN A 227 16.55 -18.47 28.04
N PRO A 228 17.77 -18.80 28.46
CA PRO A 228 18.13 -18.80 29.87
C PRO A 228 18.03 -17.38 30.44
N THR A 229 17.31 -17.22 31.55
CA THR A 229 17.09 -15.92 32.18
C THR A 229 18.40 -15.45 32.85
N ARG A 230 19.22 -14.67 32.14
CA ARG A 230 20.39 -14.03 32.75
C ARG A 230 19.92 -12.87 33.63
N LYS A 231 20.22 -12.92 34.94
CA LYS A 231 20.02 -11.77 35.85
C LYS A 231 20.96 -10.65 35.40
N ARG A 232 20.39 -9.61 34.77
CA ARG A 232 21.12 -8.41 34.37
C ARG A 232 21.17 -7.48 35.57
N ASN A 233 22.32 -7.39 36.24
CA ASN A 233 22.55 -6.40 37.31
C ASN A 233 22.84 -5.05 36.64
N SER A 234 21.78 -4.30 36.32
CA SER A 234 21.86 -2.93 35.83
C SER A 234 21.03 -2.03 36.73
N ASN A 235 21.56 -0.86 37.07
CA ASN A 235 20.82 0.19 37.78
C ASN A 235 19.99 1.06 36.83
N THR A 236 20.06 0.81 35.51
CA THR A 236 19.33 1.54 34.47
C THR A 236 18.38 0.61 33.72
N LEU A 237 17.27 1.19 33.23
CA LEU A 237 16.27 0.51 32.41
C LEU A 237 16.82 0.16 31.02
N ALA A 238 16.09 -0.69 30.28
CA ALA A 238 16.43 -1.02 28.91
C ALA A 238 16.36 0.23 28.01
N SER A 239 17.45 0.48 27.29
CA SER A 239 17.62 1.61 26.37
C SER A 239 16.62 1.56 25.20
N ALA A 240 16.22 2.75 24.70
CA ALA A 240 15.51 2.88 23.42
C ALA A 240 16.34 2.30 22.27
N PHE A 241 17.64 2.54 22.33
CA PHE A 241 18.67 2.23 21.33
C PHE A 241 19.48 1.00 21.79
N ASP A 242 18.79 -0.04 22.26
CA ASP A 242 19.44 -1.27 22.73
C ASP A 242 20.16 -1.97 21.57
N ASP A 243 21.46 -2.18 21.75
CA ASP A 243 22.34 -2.90 20.80
C ASP A 243 22.47 -4.39 21.14
N GLY A 244 21.91 -4.83 22.27
CA GLY A 244 22.01 -6.23 22.70
C GLY A 244 20.94 -7.15 22.10
N LYS A 245 19.87 -6.59 21.53
CA LYS A 245 18.70 -7.35 21.05
C LYS A 245 18.48 -7.12 19.58
N VAL A 246 18.59 -8.20 18.82
CA VAL A 246 18.35 -8.23 17.39
C VAL A 246 16.86 -8.40 17.08
N TYR A 247 16.41 -7.75 16.02
CA TYR A 247 15.03 -7.84 15.52
C TYR A 247 14.98 -8.53 14.16
N GLU A 248 13.87 -9.22 13.93
CA GLU A 248 13.54 -9.84 12.65
C GLU A 248 12.07 -9.57 12.31
N LEU A 249 11.75 -9.62 11.02
CA LEU A 249 10.36 -9.68 10.58
C LEU A 249 9.78 -11.05 10.92
N THR A 250 8.54 -11.05 11.40
CA THR A 250 7.76 -12.29 11.48
C THR A 250 7.46 -12.80 10.07
N GLU A 251 7.03 -14.05 9.91
CA GLU A 251 6.58 -14.56 8.61
C GLU A 251 5.45 -13.70 8.01
N LEU A 252 4.54 -13.22 8.87
CA LEU A 252 3.48 -12.29 8.48
C LEU A 252 4.04 -10.93 8.03
N GLY A 253 5.04 -10.40 8.76
CA GLY A 253 5.74 -9.17 8.38
C GLY A 253 6.50 -9.29 7.06
N LYS A 254 7.11 -10.45 6.77
CA LYS A 254 7.76 -10.71 5.48
C LYS A 254 6.75 -10.71 4.34
N GLN A 255 5.60 -11.35 4.52
CA GLN A 255 4.52 -11.31 3.53
C GLN A 255 4.00 -9.88 3.33
N PHE A 256 3.81 -9.11 4.40
CA PHE A 256 3.43 -7.70 4.29
C PHE A 256 4.41 -6.92 3.41
N VAL A 257 5.72 -7.08 3.63
CA VAL A 257 6.75 -6.42 2.80
C VAL A 257 6.69 -6.89 1.35
N HIS A 258 6.54 -8.20 1.11
CA HIS A 258 6.43 -8.75 -0.25
C HIS A 258 5.25 -8.14 -1.02
N PHE A 259 4.08 -8.04 -0.39
CA PHE A 259 2.90 -7.49 -1.05
C PHE A 259 2.94 -5.96 -1.19
N THR A 260 3.55 -5.24 -0.26
CA THR A 260 3.43 -3.77 -0.23
C THR A 260 4.66 -3.03 -0.74
N MET A 261 5.87 -3.55 -0.52
CA MET A 261 7.10 -2.82 -0.78
C MET A 261 7.82 -3.31 -2.05
N GLU A 262 7.59 -4.57 -2.45
CA GLU A 262 8.15 -5.16 -3.67
C GLU A 262 7.20 -5.04 -4.87
N GLU A 263 7.79 -5.03 -6.06
CA GLU A 263 7.05 -5.13 -7.32
C GLU A 263 6.91 -6.60 -7.72
N VAL A 264 5.74 -6.99 -8.22
CA VAL A 264 5.53 -8.30 -8.86
C VAL A 264 6.66 -8.58 -9.83
N VAL A 265 7.35 -9.72 -9.79
CA VAL A 265 8.37 -10.05 -10.80
C VAL A 265 7.68 -10.53 -12.07
N THR A 266 7.92 -9.86 -13.20
CA THR A 266 7.45 -10.31 -14.52
C THR A 266 8.28 -11.49 -14.99
N LYS A 267 7.63 -12.56 -15.49
CA LYS A 267 8.33 -13.66 -16.13
C LYS A 267 9.06 -13.11 -17.35
N ILE A 268 10.39 -13.27 -17.40
CA ILE A 268 11.17 -13.01 -18.60
C ILE A 268 10.95 -14.21 -19.52
N GLU A 269 10.52 -13.97 -20.76
CA GLU A 269 10.43 -14.98 -21.83
C GLU A 269 11.81 -15.50 -22.25
#